data_AF-A0A716XCS8-F1
#
_entry.id   AF-A0A716XCS8-F1
#
_cell.length_a   1.000
_cell.length_b   1.000
_cell.length_c   1.000
_cell.angle_alpha   90.00
_cell.angle_beta   90.00
_cell.angle_gamma   90.00
#
_symmetry.space_group_name_H-M   'P 1'
#
loop_
_entity.id
_entity.type
_entity.pdbx_description
1 polymer ?
#
loop_
_entity_poly.entity_id
_entity_poly.type
_entity_poly.pdbx_seq_one_letter_code
_entity_poly.pdbx_strand_id
1 'polypeptide(L)'
;MSKAKKHVSYSLTVVAMLSATIICQTARADVTTPNITGDNNNTTTQFSGNIYGSGNTVTSASNSLVVGNRNSVEGGYNSIVIGNSSTVKASGVIRKVGENIVLDGYSVSIGNATRINGDSSVAIGLTSSVTGNDSVALGSHSSATGDNIVSVGSDTLKRRITNLAQGKDDHDAVNLIQMNTTVNREAEERIKSTDNLQNQLNTLSDQVMDETRARMEGD
;
A
#
# COMPACT_ATOMS: atom_id res chain seq x y z
N MET A 1 0.80 -67.52 53.11
CA MET A 1 0.56 -66.05 53.03
C MET A 1 0.76 -65.48 51.60
N SER A 2 0.18 -66.08 50.54
CA SER A 2 0.54 -65.73 49.14
C SER A 2 -0.61 -65.25 48.24
N LYS A 3 -1.90 -65.36 48.65
CA LYS A 3 -3.03 -64.93 47.80
C LYS A 3 -3.43 -63.44 47.94
N ALA A 4 -3.10 -62.79 49.05
CA ALA A 4 -3.50 -61.39 49.29
C ALA A 4 -2.61 -60.34 48.58
N LYS A 5 -1.35 -60.67 48.25
CA LYS A 5 -0.43 -59.72 47.58
C LYS A 5 -0.70 -59.55 46.08
N LYS A 6 -1.29 -60.55 45.41
CA LYS A 6 -1.51 -60.50 43.95
C LYS A 6 -2.65 -59.53 43.56
N HIS A 7 -3.74 -59.49 44.34
CA HIS A 7 -4.89 -58.61 44.04
C HIS A 7 -4.59 -57.11 44.26
N VAL A 8 -3.77 -56.77 45.26
CA VAL A 8 -3.39 -55.38 45.53
C VAL A 8 -2.47 -54.83 44.42
N SER A 9 -1.65 -55.70 43.82
CA SER A 9 -0.70 -55.29 42.78
C SER A 9 -1.36 -54.97 41.42
N TYR A 10 -2.44 -55.67 41.06
CA TYR A 10 -3.23 -55.35 39.86
C TYR A 10 -4.08 -54.08 40.04
N SER A 11 -4.60 -53.84 41.24
CA SER A 11 -5.38 -52.63 41.53
C SER A 11 -4.54 -51.35 41.47
N LEU A 12 -3.30 -51.40 41.95
CA LEU A 12 -2.42 -50.22 41.98
C LEU A 12 -1.86 -49.89 40.58
N THR A 13 -1.62 -50.91 39.75
CA THR A 13 -1.15 -50.72 38.36
C THR A 13 -2.26 -50.23 37.44
N VAL A 14 -3.51 -50.69 37.61
CA VAL A 14 -4.67 -50.17 36.86
C VAL A 14 -4.98 -48.72 37.24
N VAL A 15 -4.87 -48.34 38.51
CA VAL A 15 -5.04 -46.94 38.95
C VAL A 15 -3.92 -46.03 38.43
N ALA A 16 -2.68 -46.52 38.37
CA ALA A 16 -1.57 -45.78 37.77
C ALA A 16 -1.69 -45.64 36.24
N MET A 17 -2.28 -46.63 35.55
CA MET A 17 -2.59 -46.52 34.12
C MET A 17 -3.76 -45.57 33.87
N LEU A 18 -4.78 -45.55 34.75
CA LEU A 18 -5.92 -44.64 34.62
C LEU A 18 -5.54 -43.17 34.86
N SER A 19 -4.61 -42.91 35.79
CA SER A 19 -4.08 -41.55 36.04
C SER A 19 -3.11 -41.09 34.95
N ALA A 20 -2.38 -42.00 34.31
CA ALA A 20 -1.58 -41.68 33.12
C ALA A 20 -2.44 -41.45 31.86
N THR A 21 -3.67 -41.99 31.81
CA THR A 21 -4.59 -41.86 30.67
C THR A 21 -5.38 -40.53 30.69
N ILE A 22 -5.29 -39.72 31.76
CA ILE A 22 -5.98 -38.42 31.88
C ILE A 22 -5.06 -37.21 31.61
N ILE A 23 -3.76 -37.40 31.37
CA ILE A 23 -2.85 -36.29 31.01
C ILE A 23 -2.51 -36.24 29.52
N CYS A 24 -2.85 -37.28 28.74
CA CYS A 24 -2.81 -37.18 27.28
C CYS A 24 -4.11 -36.54 26.76
N GLN A 25 -4.37 -35.30 27.18
CA GLN A 25 -5.08 -34.40 26.29
C GLN A 25 -4.15 -34.27 25.08
N THR A 26 -4.49 -34.92 23.98
CA THR A 26 -3.92 -34.54 22.68
C THR A 26 -3.95 -33.02 22.67
N ALA A 27 -2.80 -32.37 22.56
CA ALA A 27 -2.71 -30.95 22.36
C ALA A 27 -3.38 -30.65 21.01
N ARG A 28 -4.72 -30.65 20.98
CA ARG A 28 -5.48 -29.91 20.00
C ARG A 28 -5.07 -28.49 20.31
N ALA A 29 -4.29 -27.88 19.43
CA ALA A 29 -4.11 -26.45 19.46
C ALA A 29 -5.51 -25.86 19.59
N ASP A 30 -5.80 -25.21 20.71
CA ASP A 30 -7.04 -24.50 20.87
C ASP A 30 -6.98 -23.30 19.91
N VAL A 31 -7.47 -23.51 18.68
CA VAL A 31 -7.51 -22.48 17.63
C VAL A 31 -8.54 -21.39 17.98
N THR A 32 -9.29 -21.55 19.08
CA THR A 32 -10.31 -20.60 19.51
C THR A 32 -9.83 -19.62 20.57
N THR A 33 -8.77 -19.96 21.31
CA THR A 33 -8.10 -19.03 22.24
C THR A 33 -7.04 -18.19 21.52
N PRO A 34 -6.93 -16.88 21.80
CA PRO A 34 -5.88 -16.06 21.22
C PRO A 34 -4.48 -16.55 21.63
N ASN A 35 -3.54 -16.62 20.68
CA ASN A 35 -2.14 -16.95 20.98
C ASN A 35 -1.40 -15.68 21.39
N ILE A 36 -1.30 -15.42 22.69
CA ILE A 36 -0.59 -14.26 23.24
C ILE A 36 0.74 -14.73 23.82
N THR A 37 1.82 -14.39 23.13
CA THR A 37 3.20 -14.73 23.50
C THR A 37 3.98 -13.47 23.89
N GLY A 38 4.62 -13.48 25.07
CA GLY A 38 5.46 -12.41 25.62
C GLY A 38 4.80 -11.61 26.74
N ASP A 39 5.56 -10.70 27.37
CA ASP A 39 5.20 -10.09 28.65
C ASP A 39 4.36 -8.81 28.50
N ASN A 40 3.49 -8.52 29.48
CA ASN A 40 2.72 -7.27 29.58
C ASN A 40 1.82 -6.97 28.36
N ASN A 41 1.35 -8.00 27.67
CA ASN A 41 0.33 -7.81 26.64
C ASN A 41 -1.04 -7.66 27.31
N ASN A 42 -1.73 -6.57 27.03
CA ASN A 42 -3.05 -6.24 27.55
C ASN A 42 -4.10 -6.40 26.44
N THR A 43 -5.07 -7.27 26.65
CA THR A 43 -6.17 -7.50 25.71
C THR A 43 -7.51 -7.41 26.41
N THR A 44 -8.52 -6.82 25.77
CA THR A 44 -9.90 -6.85 26.29
C THR A 44 -10.56 -8.21 26.00
N THR A 45 -11.69 -8.48 26.66
CA THR A 45 -12.37 -9.78 26.68
C THR A 45 -13.01 -10.22 25.35
N GLN A 46 -12.69 -9.59 24.22
CA GLN A 46 -13.19 -9.93 22.87
C GLN A 46 -12.07 -10.15 21.84
N PHE A 47 -10.81 -10.31 22.28
CA PHE A 47 -9.69 -10.58 21.38
C PHE A 47 -9.69 -12.05 20.89
N SER A 48 -9.71 -12.25 19.57
CA SER A 48 -9.62 -13.56 18.92
C SER A 48 -8.51 -13.53 17.86
N GLY A 49 -7.26 -13.34 18.27
CA GLY A 49 -6.13 -13.16 17.36
C GLY A 49 -4.80 -13.67 17.94
N ASN A 50 -3.69 -13.30 17.32
CA ASN A 50 -2.35 -13.66 17.78
C ASN A 50 -1.54 -12.40 18.15
N ILE A 51 -0.88 -12.42 19.29
CA ILE A 51 0.04 -11.38 19.74
C ILE A 51 1.40 -12.02 20.01
N TYR A 52 2.47 -11.48 19.44
CA TYR A 52 3.84 -11.92 19.64
C TYR A 52 4.73 -10.72 20.01
N GLY A 53 5.16 -10.62 21.26
CA GLY A 53 6.07 -9.57 21.75
C GLY A 53 5.65 -9.01 23.11
N SER A 54 6.09 -7.79 23.47
CA SER A 54 5.87 -7.26 24.83
C SER A 54 5.18 -5.89 24.87
N GLY A 55 4.32 -5.69 25.88
CA GLY A 55 3.71 -4.39 26.17
C GLY A 55 2.63 -3.96 25.17
N ASN A 56 2.12 -4.87 24.34
CA ASN A 56 1.08 -4.53 23.36
C ASN A 56 -0.27 -4.36 24.07
N THR A 57 -1.03 -3.35 23.67
CA THR A 57 -2.40 -3.09 24.15
C THR A 57 -3.36 -3.26 22.99
N VAL A 58 -4.32 -4.18 23.10
CA VAL A 58 -5.28 -4.51 22.05
C VAL A 58 -6.69 -4.51 22.63
N THR A 59 -7.45 -3.42 22.41
CA THR A 59 -8.72 -3.20 23.13
C THR A 59 -9.98 -3.49 22.33
N SER A 60 -9.91 -3.60 20.99
CA SER A 60 -11.10 -3.82 20.16
C SER A 60 -10.88 -4.73 18.95
N ALA A 61 -9.80 -5.50 18.92
CA ALA A 61 -9.35 -6.15 17.68
C ALA A 61 -9.57 -7.66 17.62
N SER A 62 -10.72 -8.13 17.13
CA SER A 62 -10.88 -9.57 16.84
C SER A 62 -10.14 -9.95 15.54
N ASN A 63 -9.64 -11.19 15.46
CA ASN A 63 -9.01 -11.77 14.27
C ASN A 63 -7.75 -11.05 13.79
N SER A 64 -6.97 -10.47 14.73
CA SER A 64 -5.81 -9.65 14.42
C SER A 64 -4.48 -10.33 14.75
N LEU A 65 -3.42 -10.00 14.00
CA LEU A 65 -2.04 -10.38 14.28
C LEU A 65 -1.28 -9.14 14.75
N VAL A 66 -0.70 -9.17 15.95
CA VAL A 66 0.15 -8.11 16.48
C VAL A 66 1.52 -8.68 16.78
N VAL A 67 2.58 -8.11 16.21
CA VAL A 67 3.96 -8.56 16.38
C VAL A 67 4.83 -7.37 16.75
N GLY A 68 5.65 -7.52 17.78
CA GLY A 68 6.60 -6.51 18.26
C GLY A 68 6.21 -5.91 19.60
N ASN A 69 6.63 -4.67 19.87
CA ASN A 69 6.59 -4.12 21.23
C ASN A 69 5.78 -2.83 21.32
N ARG A 70 5.01 -2.67 22.41
CA ARG A 70 4.26 -1.44 22.74
C ARG A 70 3.28 -0.97 21.67
N ASN A 71 2.73 -1.87 20.86
CA ASN A 71 1.69 -1.48 19.89
C ASN A 71 0.36 -1.24 20.61
N SER A 72 -0.34 -0.15 20.29
CA SER A 72 -1.71 0.12 20.74
C SER A 72 -2.69 -0.10 19.58
N VAL A 73 -3.65 -1.00 19.76
CA VAL A 73 -4.68 -1.33 18.76
C VAL A 73 -6.05 -1.11 19.41
N GLU A 74 -6.58 0.11 19.22
CA GLU A 74 -7.78 0.62 19.91
C GLU A 74 -9.07 0.41 19.11
N GLY A 75 -8.95 0.25 17.78
CA GLY A 75 -9.99 -0.15 16.84
C GLY A 75 -9.37 -1.11 15.82
N GLY A 76 -10.14 -2.06 15.26
CA GLY A 76 -9.59 -2.97 14.23
C GLY A 76 -10.07 -4.41 14.25
N TYR A 77 -11.17 -4.75 13.58
CA TYR A 77 -11.37 -6.14 13.18
C TYR A 77 -10.38 -6.50 12.04
N ASN A 78 -9.75 -7.67 12.12
CA ASN A 78 -8.87 -8.21 11.06
C ASN A 78 -7.60 -7.40 10.77
N SER A 79 -6.95 -6.84 11.79
CA SER A 79 -5.72 -6.04 11.63
C SER A 79 -4.45 -6.88 11.67
N ILE A 80 -3.43 -6.48 10.91
CA ILE A 80 -2.05 -6.99 11.00
C ILE A 80 -1.16 -5.81 11.40
N VAL A 81 -0.53 -5.90 12.56
CA VAL A 81 0.37 -4.89 13.11
C VAL A 81 1.71 -5.52 13.39
N ILE A 82 2.75 -5.06 12.72
CA ILE A 82 4.11 -5.57 12.89
C ILE A 82 5.04 -4.38 13.13
N GLY A 83 5.68 -4.34 14.30
CA GLY A 83 6.71 -3.36 14.65
C GLY A 83 6.61 -2.82 16.07
N ASN A 84 7.07 -1.59 16.29
CA ASN A 84 7.24 -1.02 17.63
C ASN A 84 6.43 0.27 17.81
N SER A 85 5.76 0.45 18.96
CA SER A 85 5.08 1.70 19.32
C SER A 85 4.07 2.20 18.27
N SER A 86 3.44 1.29 17.52
CA SER A 86 2.43 1.65 16.52
C SER A 86 1.05 1.84 17.15
N THR A 87 0.29 2.84 16.72
CA THR A 87 -1.04 3.19 17.28
C THR A 87 -2.15 3.13 16.22
N VAL A 88 -3.03 2.13 16.29
CA VAL A 88 -4.17 1.93 15.38
C VAL A 88 -5.45 2.40 16.06
N LYS A 89 -6.19 3.34 15.46
CA LYS A 89 -7.41 3.89 16.07
C LYS A 89 -8.73 3.52 15.36
N ALA A 90 -8.68 2.96 14.16
CA ALA A 90 -9.88 2.68 13.34
C ALA A 90 -10.07 1.19 12.99
N SER A 91 -11.26 0.82 12.48
CA SER A 91 -11.66 -0.57 12.22
C SER A 91 -11.44 -1.01 10.76
N GLY A 92 -10.74 -2.13 10.52
CA GLY A 92 -10.80 -2.91 9.26
C GLY A 92 -9.52 -2.97 8.40
N VAL A 93 -9.01 -4.20 8.18
CA VAL A 93 -7.85 -4.64 7.36
C VAL A 93 -6.65 -3.69 7.29
N ILE A 94 -6.21 -3.23 8.46
CA ILE A 94 -4.98 -2.49 8.64
C ILE A 94 -3.78 -3.42 8.40
N ARG A 95 -2.85 -3.04 7.53
CA ARG A 95 -1.51 -3.67 7.46
C ARG A 95 -0.48 -2.64 7.87
N LYS A 96 -0.01 -2.72 9.11
CA LYS A 96 1.09 -1.91 9.65
C LYS A 96 2.39 -2.71 9.65
N VAL A 97 3.43 -2.15 9.07
CA VAL A 97 4.80 -2.69 9.15
C VAL A 97 5.77 -1.54 9.42
N GLY A 98 6.38 -1.51 10.60
CA GLY A 98 7.32 -0.45 11.00
C GLY A 98 7.05 0.09 12.41
N GLU A 99 7.72 1.18 12.80
CA GLU A 99 7.57 1.75 14.15
C GLU A 99 6.89 3.12 14.11
N ASN A 100 6.23 3.52 15.20
CA ASN A 100 5.62 4.85 15.35
C ASN A 100 4.55 5.18 14.29
N ILE A 101 3.74 4.20 13.88
CA ILE A 101 2.72 4.37 12.83
C ILE A 101 1.39 4.84 13.44
N VAL A 102 0.81 5.93 12.91
CA VAL A 102 -0.52 6.44 13.30
C VAL A 102 -1.51 6.33 12.14
N LEU A 103 -2.65 5.65 12.35
CA LEU A 103 -3.71 5.48 11.35
C LEU A 103 -5.08 5.83 11.90
N ASP A 104 -5.79 6.66 11.15
CA ASP A 104 -7.22 6.92 11.24
C ASP A 104 -7.84 6.38 9.93
N GLY A 105 -8.81 5.47 10.01
CA GLY A 105 -9.49 4.83 8.86
C GLY A 105 -9.01 3.43 8.41
N TYR A 106 -9.57 2.98 7.28
CA TYR A 106 -9.24 1.72 6.60
C TYR A 106 -7.94 1.83 5.79
N SER A 107 -6.77 1.77 6.43
CA SER A 107 -5.53 2.20 5.77
C SER A 107 -4.38 1.19 5.84
N VAL A 108 -3.52 1.19 4.82
CA VAL A 108 -2.30 0.36 4.74
C VAL A 108 -1.08 1.23 4.98
N SER A 109 -0.20 0.81 5.88
CA SER A 109 1.00 1.56 6.18
C SER A 109 2.25 0.70 6.34
N ILE A 110 3.25 0.99 5.52
CA ILE A 110 4.51 0.25 5.46
C ILE A 110 5.64 1.25 5.56
N GLY A 111 6.34 1.28 6.69
CA GLY A 111 7.43 2.22 6.96
C GLY A 111 7.44 2.66 8.42
N ASN A 112 8.55 3.28 8.82
CA ASN A 112 8.68 3.89 10.14
C ASN A 112 8.10 5.32 10.12
N ALA A 113 7.49 5.73 11.23
CA ALA A 113 6.95 7.07 11.47
C ALA A 113 5.96 7.56 10.40
N THR A 114 5.17 6.65 9.84
CA THR A 114 4.13 6.99 8.86
C THR A 114 2.87 7.54 9.54
N ARG A 115 2.17 8.42 8.83
CA ARG A 115 0.95 9.06 9.33
C ARG A 115 -0.16 9.03 8.28
N ILE A 116 -1.27 8.36 8.56
CA ILE A 116 -2.44 8.34 7.68
C ILE A 116 -3.63 8.86 8.46
N ASN A 117 -4.14 10.00 8.01
CA ASN A 117 -5.34 10.65 8.54
C ASN A 117 -6.52 10.55 7.56
N GLY A 118 -6.26 10.19 6.31
CA GLY A 118 -7.30 9.95 5.31
C GLY A 118 -7.82 8.51 5.38
N ASP A 119 -9.12 8.34 5.16
CA ASP A 119 -9.74 7.02 5.07
C ASP A 119 -9.30 6.28 3.81
N SER A 120 -9.36 4.95 3.83
CA SER A 120 -9.13 4.09 2.65
C SER A 120 -7.77 4.32 1.95
N SER A 121 -6.74 4.68 2.72
CA SER A 121 -5.51 5.25 2.18
C SER A 121 -4.26 4.38 2.39
N VAL A 122 -3.21 4.64 1.60
CA VAL A 122 -1.97 3.85 1.61
C VAL A 122 -0.75 4.72 1.77
N ALA A 123 0.10 4.46 2.76
CA ALA A 123 1.39 5.13 2.91
C ALA A 123 2.54 4.11 2.94
N ILE A 124 3.48 4.23 2.01
CA ILE A 124 4.62 3.34 1.88
C ILE A 124 5.91 4.16 1.91
N GLY A 125 6.70 4.05 2.98
CA GLY A 125 8.00 4.69 3.14
C GLY A 125 8.16 5.39 4.49
N LEU A 126 9.41 5.57 4.93
CA LEU A 126 9.75 6.32 6.15
C LEU A 126 9.10 7.71 6.11
N THR A 127 8.45 8.13 7.20
CA THR A 127 7.84 9.47 7.35
C THR A 127 6.88 9.87 6.23
N SER A 128 6.29 8.89 5.52
CA SER A 128 5.23 9.16 4.54
C SER A 128 3.93 9.56 5.23
N SER A 129 3.21 10.51 4.63
CA SER A 129 1.98 11.10 5.18
C SER A 129 0.86 11.09 4.16
N VAL A 130 -0.36 10.76 4.59
CA VAL A 130 -1.58 10.84 3.77
C VAL A 130 -2.65 11.55 4.58
N THR A 131 -3.19 12.64 4.06
CA THR A 131 -4.31 13.37 4.68
C THR A 131 -5.57 13.39 3.82
N GLY A 132 -5.46 13.17 2.52
CA GLY A 132 -6.62 12.99 1.65
C GLY A 132 -7.14 11.55 1.71
N ASN A 133 -8.44 11.39 1.48
CA ASN A 133 -9.12 10.10 1.44
C ASN A 133 -8.84 9.36 0.13
N ASP A 134 -8.90 8.03 0.16
CA ASP A 134 -8.70 7.17 -1.02
C ASP A 134 -7.37 7.46 -1.76
N SER A 135 -6.33 7.82 -1.01
CA SER A 135 -5.07 8.33 -1.56
C SER A 135 -3.85 7.48 -1.19
N VAL A 136 -2.79 7.61 -1.99
CA VAL A 136 -1.55 6.85 -1.85
C VAL A 136 -0.35 7.78 -1.74
N ALA A 137 0.41 7.72 -0.66
CA ALA A 137 1.76 8.29 -0.58
C ALA A 137 2.81 7.19 -0.78
N LEU A 138 3.57 7.30 -1.87
CA LEU A 138 4.58 6.32 -2.28
C LEU A 138 6.00 6.91 -2.17
N GLY A 139 6.80 6.35 -1.26
CA GLY A 139 8.18 6.72 -0.99
C GLY A 139 8.38 7.45 0.34
N SER A 140 9.61 7.41 0.85
CA SER A 140 9.97 8.09 2.11
C SER A 140 9.77 9.61 2.01
N HIS A 141 9.19 10.25 3.03
CA HIS A 141 8.86 11.68 3.01
C HIS A 141 7.84 12.11 1.93
N SER A 142 7.12 11.17 1.31
CA SER A 142 6.01 11.51 0.41
C SER A 142 4.78 11.98 1.19
N SER A 143 4.05 12.94 0.64
CA SER A 143 2.82 13.49 1.20
C SER A 143 1.70 13.46 0.14
N ALA A 144 0.58 12.82 0.45
CA ALA A 144 -0.64 12.85 -0.36
C ALA A 144 -1.71 13.64 0.38
N THR A 145 -1.93 14.89 -0.03
CA THR A 145 -2.81 15.84 0.66
C THR A 145 -4.21 15.99 0.06
N GLY A 146 -4.37 15.65 -1.23
CA GLY A 146 -5.67 15.64 -1.91
C GLY A 146 -6.33 14.26 -1.87
N ASP A 147 -7.64 14.22 -2.13
CA ASP A 147 -8.41 12.99 -2.24
C ASP A 147 -8.19 12.32 -3.61
N ASN A 148 -8.26 10.99 -3.67
CA ASN A 148 -8.16 10.19 -4.89
C ASN A 148 -6.86 10.41 -5.70
N ILE A 149 -5.70 10.57 -5.03
CA ILE A 149 -4.41 10.78 -5.71
C ILE A 149 -3.36 9.73 -5.36
N VAL A 150 -2.37 9.57 -6.24
CA VAL A 150 -1.11 8.90 -5.93
C VAL A 150 0.01 9.94 -5.92
N SER A 151 0.56 10.24 -4.75
CA SER A 151 1.71 11.11 -4.59
C SER A 151 3.00 10.31 -4.48
N VAL A 152 3.93 10.55 -5.40
CA VAL A 152 5.29 9.97 -5.38
C VAL A 152 6.30 10.92 -4.72
N GLY A 153 5.85 11.95 -4.01
CA GLY A 153 6.70 13.03 -3.49
C GLY A 153 5.96 13.91 -2.50
N SER A 154 6.44 15.13 -2.31
CA SER A 154 5.82 16.17 -1.49
C SER A 154 5.97 17.53 -2.18
N ASP A 155 5.52 18.60 -1.54
CA ASP A 155 5.67 19.96 -2.05
C ASP A 155 7.13 20.32 -2.37
N THR A 156 8.07 19.84 -1.55
CA THR A 156 9.50 20.11 -1.70
C THR A 156 10.29 18.95 -2.32
N LEU A 157 9.72 17.74 -2.37
CA LEU A 157 10.39 16.55 -2.91
C LEU A 157 9.66 16.03 -4.15
N LYS A 158 10.29 16.06 -5.32
CA LYS A 158 9.77 15.45 -6.54
C LYS A 158 10.60 14.23 -6.92
N ARG A 159 9.96 13.18 -7.43
CA ARG A 159 10.63 11.98 -7.93
C ARG A 159 10.41 11.84 -9.42
N ARG A 160 11.43 11.35 -10.13
CA ARG A 160 11.25 10.89 -11.50
C ARG A 160 10.57 9.53 -11.48
N ILE A 161 9.63 9.34 -12.40
CA ILE A 161 9.02 8.03 -12.68
C ILE A 161 9.75 7.49 -13.93
N THR A 162 10.59 6.47 -13.73
CA THR A 162 11.40 5.86 -14.79
C THR A 162 10.89 4.46 -15.12
N ASN A 163 11.25 3.95 -16.31
CA ASN A 163 10.78 2.67 -16.84
C ASN A 163 9.26 2.62 -17.10
N LEU A 164 8.70 3.77 -17.50
CA LEU A 164 7.30 3.89 -17.91
C LEU A 164 7.17 3.52 -19.39
N ALA A 165 6.43 2.45 -19.69
CA ALA A 165 6.06 2.09 -21.05
C ALA A 165 5.20 3.17 -21.71
N GLN A 166 5.08 3.13 -23.02
CA GLN A 166 4.22 4.07 -23.74
C GLN A 166 2.73 3.80 -23.40
N GLY A 167 1.99 4.86 -23.08
CA GLY A 167 0.54 4.79 -22.89
C GLY A 167 -0.19 4.47 -24.19
N LYS A 168 -1.31 3.76 -24.09
CA LYS A 168 -2.13 3.31 -25.22
C LYS A 168 -3.59 3.77 -25.11
N ASP A 169 -4.13 3.81 -23.90
CA ASP A 169 -5.51 4.21 -23.63
C ASP A 169 -5.57 5.67 -23.12
N ASP A 170 -6.76 6.28 -23.16
CA ASP A 170 -6.98 7.70 -22.82
C ASP A 170 -6.58 8.10 -21.38
N HIS A 171 -6.48 7.11 -20.48
CA HIS A 171 -6.14 7.30 -19.07
C HIS A 171 -4.74 6.79 -18.71
N ASP A 172 -3.92 6.45 -19.71
CA ASP A 172 -2.53 6.06 -19.48
C ASP A 172 -1.62 7.28 -19.30
N ALA A 173 -0.57 7.12 -18.49
CA ALA A 173 0.47 8.13 -18.37
C ALA A 173 1.33 8.19 -19.65
N VAL A 174 1.65 9.40 -20.11
CA VAL A 174 2.51 9.67 -21.27
C VAL A 174 3.97 9.74 -20.84
N ASN A 175 4.86 9.01 -21.52
CA ASN A 175 6.31 9.11 -21.27
C ASN A 175 7.00 10.11 -22.21
N LEU A 176 8.28 10.44 -21.93
CA LEU A 176 9.01 11.48 -22.66
C LEU A 176 9.16 11.18 -24.17
N ILE A 177 9.30 9.91 -24.56
CA ILE A 177 9.46 9.56 -25.98
C ILE A 177 8.15 9.81 -26.76
N GLN A 178 6.98 9.50 -26.19
CA GLN A 178 5.69 9.80 -26.83
C GLN A 178 5.48 11.31 -27.02
N MET A 179 5.84 12.10 -26.01
CA MET A 179 5.76 13.57 -26.08
C MET A 179 6.65 14.10 -27.21
N ASN A 180 7.92 13.71 -27.25
CA ASN A 180 8.86 14.17 -28.27
C ASN A 180 8.45 13.74 -29.68
N THR A 181 7.97 12.51 -29.86
CA THR A 181 7.47 12.02 -31.16
C THR A 181 6.29 12.85 -31.65
N THR A 182 5.33 13.16 -30.77
CA THR A 182 4.14 13.93 -31.13
C THR A 182 4.50 15.38 -31.49
N VAL A 183 5.29 16.04 -30.65
CA VAL A 183 5.72 17.43 -30.87
C VAL A 183 6.53 17.58 -32.16
N ASN A 184 7.47 16.67 -32.41
CA ASN A 184 8.30 16.71 -33.61
C ASN A 184 7.48 16.43 -34.88
N ARG A 185 6.57 15.44 -34.84
CA ARG A 185 5.66 15.16 -35.97
C ARG A 185 4.84 16.38 -36.35
N GLU A 186 4.25 17.07 -35.37
CA GLU A 186 3.49 18.28 -35.65
C GLU A 186 4.37 19.43 -36.17
N ALA A 187 5.60 19.57 -35.67
CA ALA A 187 6.54 20.56 -36.17
C ALA A 187 6.90 20.30 -37.64
N GLU A 188 7.14 19.04 -38.01
CA GLU A 188 7.42 18.62 -39.38
C GLU A 188 6.22 18.86 -40.32
N GLU A 189 5.00 18.57 -39.88
CA GLU A 189 3.78 18.86 -40.64
C GLU A 189 3.60 20.36 -40.89
N ARG A 190 3.88 21.20 -39.89
CA ARG A 190 3.84 22.67 -40.01
C ARG A 190 4.90 23.20 -40.99
N ILE A 191 6.12 22.65 -40.97
CA ILE A 191 7.19 23.02 -41.91
C ILE A 191 6.76 22.71 -43.35
N LYS A 192 6.25 21.49 -43.60
CA LYS A 192 5.73 21.10 -44.93
C LYS A 192 4.62 22.03 -45.43
N SER A 193 3.70 22.43 -44.55
CA SER A 193 2.65 23.38 -44.92
C SER A 193 3.24 24.72 -45.34
N THR A 194 4.27 25.20 -44.65
CA THR A 194 4.95 26.46 -44.94
C THR A 194 5.69 26.40 -46.28
N ASP A 195 6.38 25.29 -46.56
CA ASP A 195 7.06 25.08 -47.84
C ASP A 195 6.06 25.07 -49.01
N ASN A 196 4.90 24.44 -48.83
CA ASN A 196 3.83 24.45 -49.83
C ASN A 196 3.30 25.85 -50.09
N LEU A 197 3.05 26.63 -49.02
CA LEU A 197 2.65 28.03 -49.12
C LEU A 197 3.72 28.86 -49.84
N GLN A 198 5.00 28.65 -49.54
CA GLN A 198 6.10 29.35 -50.21
C GLN A 198 6.15 29.02 -51.70
N ASN A 199 5.94 27.77 -52.09
CA ASN A 199 5.89 27.37 -53.50
C ASN A 199 4.69 27.98 -54.23
N GLN A 200 3.51 28.01 -53.60
CA GLN A 200 2.32 28.67 -54.15
C GLN A 200 2.54 30.17 -54.33
N LEU A 201 3.20 30.84 -53.36
CA LEU A 201 3.56 32.25 -53.46
C LEU A 201 4.56 32.50 -54.60
N ASN A 202 5.56 31.63 -54.77
CA ASN A 202 6.51 31.74 -55.87
C ASN A 202 5.79 31.58 -57.23
N THR A 203 4.90 30.59 -57.37
CA THR A 203 4.11 30.40 -58.60
C THR A 203 3.19 31.59 -58.87
N LEU A 204 2.52 32.13 -57.85
CA LEU A 204 1.68 33.32 -58.00
C LEU A 204 2.52 34.54 -58.39
N SER A 205 3.71 34.69 -57.81
CA SER A 205 4.66 35.75 -58.18
C SER A 205 5.02 35.65 -59.66
N ASP A 206 5.37 34.46 -60.15
CA ASP A 206 5.70 34.25 -61.57
C ASP A 206 4.50 34.57 -62.48
N GLN A 207 3.30 34.10 -62.12
CA GLN A 207 2.07 34.39 -62.86
C GLN A 207 1.75 35.89 -62.94
N VAL A 208 1.86 36.61 -61.82
CA VAL A 208 1.63 38.06 -61.78
C VAL A 208 2.66 38.79 -62.65
N MET A 209 3.93 38.37 -62.61
CA MET A 209 4.98 38.98 -63.43
C MET A 209 4.71 38.78 -64.93
N ASP A 210 4.32 37.56 -65.34
CA ASP A 210 3.96 37.25 -66.72
C ASP A 210 2.72 38.04 -67.19
N GLU A 211 1.67 38.13 -66.35
CA GLU A 211 0.49 38.95 -66.66
C GLU A 211 0.83 40.44 -66.79
N THR A 212 1.68 40.95 -65.89
CA THR A 212 2.07 42.37 -65.90
C THR A 212 2.87 42.69 -67.16
N ARG A 213 3.76 41.78 -67.57
CA ARG A 213 4.52 41.90 -68.83
C ARG A 213 3.59 41.86 -70.05
N ALA A 214 2.66 40.92 -70.10
CA ALA A 214 1.70 40.81 -71.20
C ALA A 214 0.83 42.07 -71.36
N ARG A 215 0.47 42.74 -70.25
CA ARG A 215 -0.26 44.01 -70.28
C ARG A 215 0.60 45.18 -70.77
N MET A 216 1.89 45.20 -70.49
CA MET A 216 2.80 46.28 -70.93
C MET A 216 3.16 46.20 -72.42
N GLU A 217 3.15 45.01 -73.02
CA GLU A 217 3.49 44.81 -74.44
C GLU A 217 2.27 45.00 -75.38
N GLY A 218 1.06 45.19 -74.84
CA GLY A 218 -0.21 45.20 -75.57
C GLY A 218 -0.88 46.57 -75.82
N ASP A 219 -0.24 47.69 -75.45
CA ASP A 219 -0.65 49.08 -75.72
C ASP A 219 0.30 49.75 -76.73
#